data_AF-A0A2W4LQY7-F1
#
_entry.id   AF-A0A2W4LQY7-F1
#
_cell.length_a   1.000
_cell.length_b   1.000
_cell.length_c   1.000
_cell.angle_alpha   90.00
_cell.angle_beta   90.00
_cell.angle_gamma   90.00
#
_symmetry.space_group_name_H-M   'P 1'
#
loop_
_entity.id
_entity.type
_entity.pdbx_description
1 polymer ?
#
loop_
_entity_poly.entity_id
_entity_poly.type
_entity_poly.pdbx_seq_one_letter_code
_entity_poly.pdbx_strand_id
1 'polypeptide(L)'
;MLGLPRTLPRALPRLANARDVATAASGLRPGVLLRSDAPRSGDELPDGLAWPPRTVLDLRDPAESRKPHPLAGIADVRAIPIIEEASFQRLMAGEGTTLADMYDEMIRSPEAVGLAQVVDAVATEPGPVLVHCSAGKDRTGVSIALVLALLGVPRDAIV
;
A
#
# COMPACT_ATOMS: atom_id res chain seq x y z
N MET A 1 -10.83 -19.96 -39.44
CA MET A 1 -11.36 -19.56 -38.13
C MET A 1 -10.25 -18.80 -37.40
N LEU A 2 -10.17 -17.48 -37.64
CA LEU A 2 -9.10 -16.61 -37.15
C LEU A 2 -9.35 -16.25 -35.68
N GLY A 3 -8.47 -16.71 -34.79
CA GLY A 3 -8.48 -16.31 -33.39
C GLY A 3 -8.05 -14.85 -33.25
N LEU A 4 -8.96 -13.99 -32.79
CA LEU A 4 -8.63 -12.61 -32.42
C LEU A 4 -7.61 -12.62 -31.26
N PRO A 5 -6.52 -11.84 -31.32
CA PRO A 5 -5.64 -11.67 -30.19
C PRO A 5 -6.45 -11.01 -29.05
N ARG A 6 -6.52 -11.68 -27.89
CA ARG A 6 -7.00 -11.08 -26.65
C ARG A 6 -5.99 -10.03 -26.21
N THR A 7 -6.08 -8.83 -26.77
CA THR A 7 -5.41 -7.67 -26.20
C THR A 7 -5.99 -7.48 -24.81
N LEU A 8 -5.16 -7.68 -23.79
CA LEU A 8 -5.52 -7.33 -22.42
C LEU A 8 -5.93 -5.84 -22.44
N PRO A 9 -7.06 -5.47 -21.82
CA PRO A 9 -7.47 -4.08 -21.77
C PRO A 9 -6.33 -3.24 -21.18
N ARG A 10 -6.04 -2.12 -21.84
CA ARG A 10 -5.07 -1.12 -21.36
C ARG A 10 -5.41 -0.82 -19.90
N ALA A 11 -4.39 -0.80 -19.03
CA ALA A 11 -4.57 -0.49 -17.62
C ALA A 11 -5.46 0.77 -17.47
N LEU A 12 -6.48 0.69 -16.62
CA LEU A 12 -7.38 1.81 -16.37
C LEU A 12 -6.54 2.99 -15.84
N PRO A 13 -6.78 4.23 -16.27
CA PRO A 13 -6.05 5.41 -15.82
C PRO A 13 -6.55 5.84 -14.43
N ARG A 14 -6.59 4.91 -13.48
CA ARG A 14 -7.19 5.11 -12.16
C ARG A 14 -6.31 4.50 -11.10
N LEU A 15 -6.19 5.23 -10.00
CA LEU A 15 -5.62 4.73 -8.76
C LEU A 15 -6.51 3.58 -8.23
N ALA A 16 -6.03 2.35 -8.38
CA ALA A 16 -6.80 1.18 -8.01
C ALA A 16 -6.72 0.94 -6.50
N ASN A 17 -7.70 0.21 -5.97
CA ASN A 17 -7.71 -0.18 -4.56
C ASN A 17 -7.66 1.02 -3.59
N ALA A 18 -7.98 2.22 -4.10
CA ALA A 18 -7.97 3.47 -3.37
C ALA A 18 -9.21 3.56 -2.46
N ARG A 19 -9.01 3.80 -1.17
CA ARG A 19 -10.10 4.06 -0.21
C ARG A 19 -9.61 4.73 1.06
N ASP A 20 -10.54 5.42 1.72
CA ASP A 20 -10.36 5.90 3.09
C ASP A 20 -10.46 4.73 4.07
N VAL A 21 -9.47 4.59 4.95
CA VAL A 21 -9.44 3.53 5.98
C VAL A 21 -10.54 3.72 7.02
N ALA A 22 -11.09 4.92 7.17
CA ALA A 22 -12.23 5.17 8.04
C ALA A 22 -13.50 4.39 7.65
N THR A 23 -13.56 3.86 6.42
CA THR A 23 -14.66 2.97 5.99
C THR A 23 -14.64 1.60 6.65
N ALA A 24 -13.53 1.20 7.30
CA ALA A 24 -13.40 -0.09 7.95
C ALA A 24 -14.25 -0.23 9.22
N ALA A 25 -14.46 0.85 9.98
CA ALA A 25 -15.23 0.80 11.22
C ALA A 25 -15.81 2.16 11.61
N SER A 26 -16.97 2.15 12.26
CA SER A 26 -17.57 3.36 12.84
C SER A 26 -16.67 3.96 13.93
N GLY A 27 -16.59 5.28 13.99
CA GLY A 27 -15.79 6.00 15.00
C GLY A 27 -14.38 6.37 14.53
N LEU A 28 -13.94 5.85 13.38
CA LEU A 28 -12.74 6.32 12.71
C LEU A 28 -12.98 7.70 12.07
N ARG A 29 -11.98 8.58 12.15
CA ARG A 29 -12.06 9.92 11.56
C ARG A 29 -11.77 9.85 10.05
N PRO A 30 -12.70 10.28 9.18
CA PRO A 30 -12.45 10.34 7.73
C PRO A 30 -11.32 11.31 7.37
N GLY A 31 -10.68 11.06 6.23
CA GLY A 31 -9.63 11.91 5.65
C GLY A 31 -8.29 11.87 6.38
N VAL A 32 -8.09 10.92 7.30
CA VAL A 32 -6.83 10.80 8.06
C VAL A 32 -5.87 9.83 7.37
N LEU A 33 -6.33 8.61 7.07
CA LEU A 33 -5.51 7.53 6.54
C LEU A 33 -6.15 6.96 5.27
N LEU A 34 -5.41 7.01 4.18
CA LEU A 34 -5.80 6.52 2.87
C LEU A 34 -4.91 5.33 2.50
N ARG A 35 -5.46 4.41 1.70
CA ARG A 35 -4.69 3.31 1.08
C ARG A 35 -4.96 3.23 -0.40
N SER A 36 -4.00 2.75 -1.19
CA SER A 36 -4.17 2.48 -2.63
C SER A 36 -3.12 1.50 -3.16
N ASP A 37 -3.20 1.16 -4.45
CA ASP A 37 -2.04 0.70 -5.23
C ASP A 37 -1.04 1.84 -5.50
N ALA A 38 0.04 1.56 -6.23
CA ALA A 38 1.07 2.55 -6.51
C ALA A 38 0.55 3.65 -7.46
N PRO A 39 0.56 4.94 -7.06
CA PRO A 39 0.20 6.03 -7.94
C PRO A 39 1.07 6.05 -9.20
N ARG A 40 0.45 6.39 -10.34
CA ARG A 40 1.09 6.50 -11.65
C ARG A 40 0.85 7.87 -12.25
N SER A 41 1.82 8.34 -13.03
CA SER A 41 1.63 9.57 -13.80
C SER A 41 0.45 9.40 -14.78
N GLY A 42 -0.53 10.29 -14.69
CA GLY A 42 -1.74 10.25 -15.51
C GLY A 42 -2.91 9.48 -14.88
N ASP A 43 -2.81 9.02 -13.64
CA ASP A 43 -3.98 8.55 -12.90
C ASP A 43 -5.02 9.69 -12.75
N GLU A 44 -6.29 9.36 -12.96
CA GLU A 44 -7.42 10.20 -12.58
C GLU A 44 -7.39 10.47 -11.07
N LEU A 45 -7.82 11.66 -10.67
CA LEU A 45 -7.95 11.99 -9.25
C LEU A 45 -8.97 11.06 -8.60
N PRO A 46 -8.69 10.50 -7.41
CA PRO A 46 -9.64 9.61 -6.76
C PRO A 46 -10.84 10.39 -6.23
N ASP A 47 -12.02 10.06 -6.74
CA ASP A 47 -13.29 10.67 -6.30
C ASP A 47 -13.58 10.35 -4.84
N GLY A 48 -14.00 11.37 -4.08
CA GLY A 48 -14.46 11.20 -2.69
C GLY A 48 -13.37 10.92 -1.65
N LEU A 49 -12.08 10.93 -2.04
CA LEU A 49 -10.97 10.87 -1.10
C LEU A 49 -10.43 12.27 -0.79
N ALA A 50 -9.93 12.46 0.43
CA ALA A 50 -9.21 13.66 0.81
C ALA A 50 -7.88 13.74 0.05
N TRP A 51 -7.87 14.42 -1.10
CA TRP A 51 -6.75 14.41 -2.05
C TRP A 51 -6.31 15.85 -2.39
N PRO A 52 -4.99 16.12 -2.58
CA PRO A 52 -3.86 15.19 -2.46
C PRO A 52 -3.54 14.82 -1.01
N PRO A 53 -2.90 13.65 -0.77
CA PRO A 53 -2.34 13.36 0.54
C PRO A 53 -1.21 14.34 0.84
N ARG A 54 -1.02 14.66 2.12
CA ARG A 54 0.09 15.50 2.56
C ARG A 54 1.37 14.67 2.76
N THR A 55 1.22 13.42 3.20
CA THR A 55 2.31 12.46 3.38
C THR A 55 2.00 11.18 2.62
N VAL A 56 3.00 10.61 1.95
CA VAL A 56 2.92 9.34 1.23
C VAL A 56 3.96 8.38 1.80
N LEU A 57 3.53 7.19 2.19
CA LEU A 57 4.39 6.09 2.62
C LEU A 57 4.42 5.04 1.51
N ASP A 58 5.52 5.01 0.75
CA ASP A 58 5.75 4.05 -0.33
C ASP A 58 6.43 2.80 0.24
N LEU A 59 5.69 1.70 0.32
CA LEU A 59 6.13 0.45 0.93
C LEU A 59 6.93 -0.46 -0.02
N ARG A 60 7.18 0.02 -1.24
CA ARG A 60 7.88 -0.74 -2.27
C ARG A 60 9.39 -0.71 -2.06
N ASP A 61 10.04 -1.79 -2.47
CA ASP A 61 11.49 -1.82 -2.58
C ASP A 61 11.99 -0.81 -3.63
N PRO A 62 13.17 -0.19 -3.48
CA PRO A 62 13.75 0.70 -4.49
C PRO A 62 13.81 0.10 -5.91
N ALA A 63 13.95 -1.23 -6.03
CA ALA A 63 13.94 -1.94 -7.30
C ALA A 63 12.56 -1.92 -7.99
N GLU A 64 11.47 -1.81 -7.23
CA GLU A 64 10.08 -1.66 -7.71
C GLU A 64 9.71 -0.19 -8.00
N SER A 65 10.39 0.78 -7.36
CA SER A 65 10.09 2.22 -7.41
C SER A 65 11.14 3.06 -8.16
N ARG A 66 11.69 2.52 -9.26
CA ARG A 66 12.81 3.15 -10.02
C ARG A 66 12.53 4.53 -10.61
N LYS A 67 11.27 4.93 -10.76
CA LYS A 67 10.86 6.23 -11.29
C LYS A 67 10.53 7.17 -10.13
N PRO A 68 10.77 8.49 -10.26
CA PRO A 68 10.32 9.45 -9.27
C PRO A 68 8.84 9.27 -8.94
N HIS A 69 8.50 9.33 -7.66
CA HIS A 69 7.13 9.16 -7.22
C HIS A 69 6.24 10.27 -7.81
N PRO A 70 5.09 9.98 -8.44
CA PRO A 70 4.28 10.97 -9.14
C PRO A 70 3.79 12.13 -8.26
N LEU A 71 3.70 11.92 -6.95
CA LEU A 71 3.27 12.92 -5.96
C LEU A 71 4.42 13.69 -5.30
N ALA A 72 5.70 13.42 -5.64
CA ALA A 72 6.85 14.04 -4.97
C ALA A 72 6.92 15.58 -5.07
N GLY A 73 6.18 16.19 -6.01
CA GLY A 73 6.07 17.65 -6.14
C GLY A 73 4.97 18.29 -5.29
N ILE A 74 4.08 17.49 -4.68
CA ILE A 74 2.89 17.99 -3.97
C ILE A 74 2.64 17.32 -2.61
N ALA A 75 3.42 16.30 -2.25
CA ALA A 75 3.34 15.57 -0.98
C ALA A 75 4.74 15.22 -0.46
N ASP A 76 4.88 15.04 0.85
CA ASP A 76 6.07 14.47 1.46
C ASP A 76 6.09 12.95 1.24
N VAL A 77 6.96 12.46 0.35
CA VAL A 77 7.04 11.04 -0.01
C VAL A 77 8.19 10.39 0.73
N ARG A 78 7.86 9.35 1.52
CA ARG A 78 8.80 8.57 2.32
C ARG A 78 8.84 7.13 1.84
N ALA A 79 10.02 6.65 1.51
CA ALA A 79 10.24 5.24 1.18
C ALA A 79 10.39 4.44 2.49
N ILE A 80 9.51 3.46 2.70
CA ILE A 80 9.52 2.56 3.85
C ILE A 80 9.37 1.12 3.33
N PRO A 81 10.41 0.54 2.71
CA PRO A 81 10.32 -0.80 2.14
C PRO A 81 9.87 -1.81 3.19
N ILE A 82 8.91 -2.67 2.84
CA ILE A 82 8.51 -3.83 3.64
C ILE A 82 8.74 -5.06 2.76
N ILE A 83 9.73 -5.87 3.13
CA ILE A 83 10.37 -6.91 2.31
C ILE A 83 11.25 -6.33 1.18
N GLU A 84 12.50 -6.80 1.12
CA GLU A 84 13.38 -6.60 -0.04
C GLU A 84 12.89 -7.35 -1.28
N GLU A 85 13.03 -6.74 -2.46
CA GLU A 85 12.66 -7.38 -3.74
C GLU A 85 13.39 -8.73 -3.94
N ALA A 86 14.66 -8.82 -3.52
CA ALA A 86 15.43 -10.05 -3.62
C ALA A 86 14.85 -11.18 -2.73
N SER A 87 14.37 -10.86 -1.52
CA SER A 87 13.68 -11.80 -0.64
C SER A 87 12.35 -12.22 -1.24
N PHE A 88 11.58 -11.27 -1.77
CA PHE A 88 10.33 -11.55 -2.47
C PHE A 88 10.53 -12.49 -3.67
N GLN A 89 11.51 -12.21 -4.53
CA GLN A 89 11.82 -13.05 -5.70
C GLN A 89 12.29 -14.45 -5.29
N ARG A 90 13.13 -14.59 -4.25
CA ARG A 90 13.56 -15.89 -3.74
C ARG A 90 12.38 -16.72 -3.24
N LEU A 91 11.47 -16.10 -2.49
CA LEU A 91 10.25 -16.75 -2.02
C LEU A 91 9.40 -17.21 -3.22
N MET A 92 9.14 -16.32 -4.18
CA MET A 92 8.30 -16.65 -5.33
C MET A 92 8.93 -17.66 -6.30
N ALA A 93 10.25 -17.79 -6.31
CA ALA A 93 10.98 -18.78 -7.09
C ALA A 93 11.07 -20.17 -6.42
N GLY A 94 10.75 -20.27 -5.12
CA GLY A 94 10.76 -21.53 -4.38
C GLY A 94 9.56 -22.42 -4.73
N GLU A 95 9.82 -23.69 -5.04
CA GLU A 95 8.74 -24.68 -5.16
C GLU A 95 8.06 -24.88 -3.81
N GLY A 96 6.73 -24.77 -3.77
CA GLY A 96 5.94 -24.96 -2.56
C GLY A 96 5.80 -23.73 -1.66
N THR A 97 6.39 -22.58 -2.02
CA THR A 97 6.19 -21.33 -1.27
C THR A 97 4.74 -20.89 -1.33
N THR A 98 4.22 -20.47 -0.18
CA THR A 98 2.84 -20.01 0.00
C THR A 98 2.79 -18.49 0.22
N LEU A 99 1.58 -17.93 0.12
CA LEU A 99 1.36 -16.55 0.55
C LEU A 99 1.61 -16.39 2.05
N ALA A 100 1.35 -17.41 2.87
CA ALA A 100 1.64 -17.35 4.31
C ALA A 100 3.14 -17.14 4.58
N ASP A 101 4.02 -17.80 3.82
CA ASP A 101 5.47 -17.62 3.94
C ASP A 101 5.89 -16.17 3.63
N MET A 102 5.23 -15.52 2.66
CA MET A 102 5.45 -14.11 2.36
C MET A 102 5.02 -13.21 3.53
N TYR A 103 3.88 -13.49 4.17
CA TYR A 103 3.42 -12.71 5.32
C TYR A 103 4.32 -12.92 6.55
N ASP A 104 4.85 -14.13 6.74
CA ASP A 104 5.84 -14.41 7.78
C ASP A 104 7.14 -13.62 7.54
N GLU A 105 7.59 -13.53 6.29
CA GLU A 105 8.77 -12.73 5.93
C GLU A 105 8.58 -11.25 6.27
N MET A 106 7.39 -10.65 6.03
CA MET A 106 7.11 -9.23 6.37
C MET A 106 7.36 -8.91 7.84
N ILE A 107 7.28 -9.90 8.72
CA ILE A 107 7.37 -9.74 10.17
C ILE A 107 8.76 -10.14 10.68
N ARG A 108 9.44 -11.05 9.99
CA ARG A 108 10.72 -11.62 10.42
C ARG A 108 11.94 -10.99 9.75
N SER A 109 11.76 -10.34 8.61
CA SER A 109 12.86 -9.71 7.89
C SER A 109 13.36 -8.44 8.59
N PRO A 110 14.58 -7.96 8.30
CA PRO A 110 15.08 -6.70 8.84
C PRO A 110 14.17 -5.50 8.52
N GLU A 111 13.45 -5.54 7.40
CA GLU A 111 12.52 -4.50 6.95
C GLU A 111 11.23 -4.45 7.77
N ALA A 112 10.99 -5.42 8.66
CA ALA A 112 9.82 -5.43 9.54
C ALA A 112 9.72 -4.17 10.43
N VAL A 113 10.85 -3.48 10.68
CA VAL A 113 10.87 -2.15 11.33
C VAL A 113 10.01 -1.12 10.58
N GLY A 114 9.85 -1.28 9.26
CA GLY A 114 9.00 -0.46 8.42
C GLY A 114 7.53 -0.49 8.84
N LEU A 115 7.04 -1.60 9.40
CA LEU A 115 5.68 -1.67 9.95
C LEU A 115 5.49 -0.70 11.12
N ALA A 116 6.49 -0.61 12.02
CA ALA A 116 6.45 0.35 13.12
C ALA A 116 6.60 1.80 12.63
N GLN A 117 7.43 2.04 11.63
CA GLN A 117 7.59 3.37 11.01
C GLN A 117 6.29 3.85 10.34
N VAL A 118 5.52 2.95 9.72
CA VAL A 118 4.20 3.29 9.18
C VAL A 118 3.24 3.69 10.30
N VAL A 119 3.18 2.94 11.39
CA VAL A 119 2.34 3.28 12.54
C VAL A 119 2.72 4.65 13.12
N ASP A 120 4.01 4.90 13.32
CA ASP A 120 4.53 6.17 13.83
C ASP A 120 4.17 7.35 12.92
N ALA A 121 4.37 7.20 11.62
CA ALA A 121 4.03 8.24 10.65
C ALA A 121 2.52 8.52 10.61
N VAL A 122 1.67 7.49 10.65
CA VAL A 122 0.21 7.67 10.70
C VAL A 122 -0.22 8.40 11.99
N ALA A 123 0.47 8.15 13.11
CA ALA A 123 0.13 8.76 14.39
C ALA A 123 0.59 10.23 14.51
N THR A 124 1.68 10.60 13.83
CA THR A 124 2.38 11.87 14.07
C THR A 124 2.35 12.84 12.90
N GLU A 125 2.20 12.36 11.67
CA GLU A 125 2.29 13.20 10.49
C GLU A 125 0.98 13.93 10.18
N PRO A 126 1.06 15.14 9.62
CA PRO A 126 -0.12 15.88 9.20
C PRO A 126 -0.82 15.16 8.04
N GLY A 127 -2.09 14.79 8.24
CA GLY A 127 -2.89 14.07 7.26
C GLY A 127 -3.44 14.94 6.11
N PRO A 128 -3.98 14.31 5.05
CA PRO A 128 -4.17 12.86 4.90
C PRO A 128 -2.85 12.11 4.61
N VAL A 129 -2.64 10.95 5.24
CA VAL A 129 -1.51 10.05 5.00
C VAL A 129 -1.94 8.97 4.01
N LEU A 130 -1.25 8.81 2.89
CA LEU A 130 -1.45 7.72 1.94
C LEU A 130 -0.43 6.61 2.16
N VAL A 131 -0.89 5.38 2.39
CA VAL A 131 -0.04 4.18 2.45
C VAL A 131 -0.29 3.32 1.22
N HIS A 132 0.77 2.99 0.48
CA HIS A 132 0.64 2.13 -0.70
C HIS A 132 1.83 1.17 -0.87
N CYS A 133 1.60 0.09 -1.59
CA CYS A 133 2.67 -0.77 -2.12
C CYS A 133 2.47 -0.86 -3.64
N SER A 134 2.86 -1.97 -4.29
CA SER A 134 2.63 -2.15 -5.72
C SER A 134 1.15 -2.31 -6.09
N ALA A 135 0.41 -3.16 -5.38
CA ALA A 135 -1.02 -3.43 -5.63
C ALA A 135 -1.97 -2.89 -4.54
N GLY A 136 -1.42 -2.38 -3.44
CA GLY A 136 -2.20 -1.90 -2.29
C GLY A 136 -2.89 -3.00 -1.48
N LYS A 137 -2.50 -4.26 -1.65
CA LYS A 137 -3.18 -5.43 -1.06
C LYS A 137 -2.43 -5.95 0.16
N ASP A 138 -1.25 -6.54 -0.03
CA ASP A 138 -0.56 -7.32 1.00
C ASP A 138 0.22 -6.44 1.99
N ARG A 139 1.36 -5.87 1.58
CA ARG A 139 2.17 -4.97 2.44
C ARG A 139 1.34 -3.83 3.02
N THR A 140 0.57 -3.15 2.16
CA THR A 140 -0.41 -2.14 2.61
C THR A 140 -1.46 -2.73 3.54
N GLY A 141 -1.98 -3.92 3.25
CA GLY A 141 -2.99 -4.57 4.10
C GLY A 141 -2.47 -4.86 5.49
N VAL A 142 -1.27 -5.43 5.62
CA VAL A 142 -0.62 -5.70 6.91
C VAL A 142 -0.39 -4.41 7.69
N SER A 143 0.15 -3.37 7.05
CA SER A 143 0.35 -2.07 7.70
C SER A 143 -0.97 -1.44 8.20
N ILE A 144 -2.02 -1.45 7.36
CA ILE A 144 -3.33 -0.90 7.74
C ILE A 144 -3.99 -1.74 8.83
N ALA A 145 -3.89 -3.07 8.76
CA ALA A 145 -4.42 -3.97 9.78
C ALA A 145 -3.75 -3.74 11.14
N LEU A 146 -2.43 -3.48 11.16
CA LEU A 146 -1.71 -3.16 12.39
C LEU A 146 -2.19 -1.85 13.01
N VAL A 147 -2.37 -0.79 12.20
CA VAL A 147 -2.92 0.49 12.69
C VAL A 147 -4.32 0.30 13.27
N LEU A 148 -5.22 -0.39 12.54
CA LEU A 148 -6.59 -0.62 13.01
C LEU A 148 -6.63 -1.46 14.30
N ALA A 149 -5.78 -2.48 14.40
CA ALA A 149 -5.67 -3.30 15.60
C ALA A 149 -5.19 -2.48 16.81
N LEU A 150 -4.24 -1.57 16.64
CA LEU A 150 -3.77 -0.66 17.69
C LEU A 150 -4.84 0.35 18.13
N LEU A 151 -5.73 0.75 17.22
CA LEU A 151 -6.91 1.58 17.52
C LEU A 151 -8.05 0.79 18.20
N GLY A 152 -7.88 -0.51 18.42
CA GLY A 152 -8.89 -1.37 19.06
C GLY A 152 -10.05 -1.73 18.14
N VAL A 153 -9.91 -1.60 16.82
CA VAL A 153 -10.94 -2.03 15.86
C VAL A 153 -11.11 -3.56 15.93
N PRO A 154 -12.35 -4.07 16.02
CA PRO A 154 -12.61 -5.51 16.04
C PRO A 154 -12.04 -6.23 14.82
N ARG A 155 -11.48 -7.43 15.02
CA ARG A 155 -10.79 -8.21 13.98
C ARG A 155 -11.67 -8.50 12.76
N ASP A 156 -12.95 -8.75 12.96
CA ASP A 156 -13.94 -9.00 11.91
C ASP A 156 -14.19 -7.79 11.01
N ALA A 157 -14.01 -6.57 11.54
CA ALA A 157 -14.06 -5.34 10.74
C ALA A 157 -12.74 -5.05 9.98
N ILE A 158 -11.63 -5.64 10.44
CA ILE A 158 -10.32 -5.51 9.78
C ILE A 158 -10.20 -6.42 8.55
N VAL A 159 -10.79 -7.62 8.59
CA VAL A 159 -10.63 -8.71 7.59
C VAL A 159 -11.63 -8.61 6.45
#